data_AF-A0AAW9W8H0-F1
#
_entry.id   AF-A0AAW9W8H0-F1
#
_cell.length_a   1.000
_cell.length_b   1.000
_cell.length_c   1.000
_cell.angle_alpha   90.00
_cell.angle_beta   90.00
_cell.angle_gamma   90.00
#
_symmetry.space_group_name_H-M   'P 1'
#
loop_
_entity.id
_entity.type
_entity.pdbx_description
1 polymer ?
#
loop_
_entity_poly.entity_id
_entity_poly.type
_entity_poly.pdbx_seq_one_letter_code
_entity_poly.pdbx_strand_id
1 'polypeptide(L)'
;GGLDKDKELKAEIQAIFTEHKGNYGYRRVTLELRNRGFVVNHKKVQRLMKVLGLTARIRRKRKYSSYQGEIGKKAENLIQGQFEASRP
;
A
#
# COMPACT_ATOMS: atom_id res chain seq x y z
N GLY A 1 33.58 13.51 -16.99
CA GLY A 1 32.34 12.71 -16.96
C GLY A 1 32.55 11.53 -16.05
N GLY A 2 32.09 11.60 -14.81
CA GLY A 2 32.32 10.56 -13.81
C GLY A 2 31.33 9.41 -13.98
N LEU A 3 31.82 8.17 -13.98
CA LEU A 3 31.00 6.97 -13.93
C LEU A 3 30.04 7.05 -12.75
N ASP A 4 28.74 6.93 -13.02
CA ASP A 4 27.72 6.79 -11.99
C ASP A 4 27.94 5.46 -11.27
N LYS A 5 28.63 5.51 -10.12
CA LYS A 5 28.95 4.35 -9.27
C LYS A 5 27.70 3.60 -8.81
N ASP A 6 26.53 4.23 -8.88
CA ASP A 6 25.27 3.65 -8.48
C ASP A 6 24.47 3.08 -9.67
N LYS A 7 24.99 3.09 -10.90
CA LYS A 7 24.28 2.63 -12.10
C LYS A 7 23.78 1.19 -11.98
N GLU A 8 24.66 0.28 -11.56
CA GLU A 8 24.31 -1.14 -11.35
C GLU A 8 23.26 -1.29 -10.25
N LEU A 9 23.46 -0.61 -9.12
CA LEU A 9 22.53 -0.66 -8.00
C LEU A 9 21.15 -0.08 -8.37
N LYS A 10 21.10 0.99 -9.17
CA LYS A 10 19.87 1.58 -9.68
C LYS A 10 19.13 0.62 -10.61
N ALA A 11 19.85 -0.08 -11.49
CA ALA A 11 19.28 -1.08 -12.38
C ALA A 11 18.67 -2.24 -11.57
N GLU A 12 19.37 -2.73 -10.56
CA GLU A 12 18.89 -3.81 -9.71
C GLU A 12 17.67 -3.39 -8.86
N ILE A 13 17.69 -2.18 -8.30
CA ILE A 13 16.53 -1.60 -7.60
C ILE A 13 15.31 -1.53 -8.53
N GLN A 14 15.50 -1.12 -9.78
CA GLN A 14 14.42 -1.05 -10.77
C GLN A 14 13.90 -2.43 -11.14
N ALA A 15 14.78 -3.41 -11.31
CA ALA A 15 14.42 -4.79 -11.62
C ALA A 15 13.54 -5.40 -10.51
N ILE A 16 13.99 -5.32 -9.24
CA ILE A 16 13.24 -5.78 -8.08
C ILE A 16 11.88 -5.07 -7.97
N PHE A 17 11.87 -3.75 -8.18
CA PHE A 17 10.63 -2.99 -8.10
C PHE A 17 9.61 -3.45 -9.15
N THR A 18 10.04 -3.64 -10.39
CA THR A 18 9.18 -4.10 -11.50
C THR A 18 8.73 -5.55 -11.32
N GLU A 19 9.63 -6.44 -10.91
CA GLU A 19 9.33 -7.86 -10.61
C GLU A 19 8.19 -7.98 -9.58
N HIS A 20 8.21 -7.15 -8.54
CA HIS A 20 7.16 -7.09 -7.54
C HIS A 20 6.00 -6.15 -7.88
N LYS A 21 5.86 -5.76 -9.15
CA LYS A 21 4.76 -4.94 -9.69
C LYS A 21 4.59 -3.60 -8.96
N GLY A 22 5.70 -3.02 -8.51
CA GLY A 22 5.73 -1.77 -7.76
C GLY A 22 5.17 -1.84 -6.35
N ASN A 23 4.94 -3.02 -5.79
CA ASN A 23 4.42 -3.17 -4.42
C ASN A 23 5.51 -3.02 -3.35
N TYR A 24 6.78 -3.09 -3.74
CA TYR A 24 7.90 -3.09 -2.82
C TYR A 24 8.44 -1.68 -2.61
N GLY A 25 8.42 -1.22 -1.36
CA GLY A 25 9.11 0.00 -0.95
C GLY A 25 10.55 -0.28 -0.55
N TYR A 26 11.31 0.78 -0.26
CA TYR A 26 12.76 0.67 0.00
C TYR A 26 13.13 -0.39 1.04
N ARG A 27 12.30 -0.63 2.06
CA ARG A 27 12.56 -1.69 3.06
C ARG A 27 12.55 -3.08 2.44
N ARG A 28 11.54 -3.40 1.62
CA ARG A 28 11.43 -4.70 0.95
C ARG A 28 12.45 -4.84 -0.18
N VAL A 29 12.69 -3.76 -0.93
CA VAL A 29 13.78 -3.73 -1.92
C VAL A 29 15.13 -3.96 -1.26
N THR A 30 15.41 -3.36 -0.09
CA THR A 30 16.68 -3.59 0.63
C THR A 30 16.81 -5.04 1.09
N LEU A 31 15.72 -5.66 1.56
CA LEU A 31 15.72 -7.06 1.94
C LEU A 31 16.04 -7.96 0.74
N GLU A 32 15.40 -7.70 -0.40
CA GLU A 32 15.61 -8.46 -1.62
C GLU A 32 17.02 -8.27 -2.20
N LEU A 33 17.56 -7.05 -2.16
CA LEU A 33 18.95 -6.78 -2.48
C LEU A 33 19.90 -7.60 -1.60
N ARG A 34 19.62 -7.70 -0.30
CA ARG A 34 20.42 -8.53 0.61
C ARG A 34 20.32 -10.02 0.27
N ASN A 35 19.14 -10.51 -0.13
CA ASN A 35 18.94 -11.89 -0.59
C ASN A 35 19.77 -12.18 -1.86
N ARG A 36 19.96 -11.17 -2.72
CA ARG A 36 20.79 -11.23 -3.93
C ARG A 36 22.28 -10.96 -3.68
N GLY A 37 22.71 -10.84 -2.42
CA GLY A 37 24.11 -10.66 -2.04
C GLY A 37 24.59 -9.21 -1.97
N PHE A 38 23.73 -8.22 -2.19
CA PHE A 38 24.10 -6.81 -2.07
C PHE A 38 24.11 -6.36 -0.61
N VAL A 39 25.27 -5.89 -0.14
CA VAL A 39 25.43 -5.27 1.18
C VAL A 39 25.26 -3.76 1.05
N VAL A 40 24.00 -3.29 1.07
CA VAL A 40 23.67 -1.87 0.94
C VAL A 40 22.77 -1.38 2.07
N ASN A 41 23.04 -0.17 2.56
CA ASN A 41 22.22 0.45 3.60
C ASN A 41 20.85 0.87 3.03
N HIS A 42 19.78 0.59 3.77
CA HIS A 42 18.41 0.98 3.42
C HIS A 42 18.26 2.49 3.15
N LYS A 43 19.06 3.36 3.79
CA LYS A 43 19.07 4.81 3.51
C LYS A 43 19.54 5.14 2.10
N LYS A 44 20.54 4.41 1.59
CA LYS A 44 21.05 4.56 0.22
C LYS A 44 20.01 4.09 -0.78
N VAL A 45 19.41 2.92 -0.55
CA VAL A 45 18.31 2.39 -1.38
C VAL A 45 17.14 3.37 -1.43
N GLN A 46 16.73 3.92 -0.27
CA GLN A 46 15.67 4.93 -0.21
C GLN A 46 15.99 6.18 -1.03
N ARG A 47 17.22 6.69 -0.96
CA ARG A 47 17.66 7.85 -1.75
C ARG A 47 17.62 7.54 -3.25
N LEU A 48 18.13 6.39 -3.66
CA LEU A 48 18.16 5.98 -5.06
C LEU A 48 16.75 5.76 -5.62
N MET A 49 15.86 5.12 -4.87
CA MET A 49 14.45 5.00 -5.26
C MET A 49 13.80 6.37 -5.47
N LYS A 50 14.08 7.36 -4.60
CA LYS A 50 13.59 8.74 -4.79
C LYS A 50 14.14 9.38 -6.07
N VAL A 51 15.44 9.24 -6.34
CA VAL A 51 16.08 9.75 -7.58
C VAL A 51 15.47 9.11 -8.82
N LEU A 52 15.11 7.83 -8.75
CA LEU A 52 14.44 7.09 -9.84
C LEU A 52 12.92 7.34 -9.91
N GLY A 53 12.33 8.11 -8.99
CA GLY A 53 10.88 8.32 -8.93
C GLY A 53 10.06 7.10 -8.50
N LEU A 54 10.70 6.08 -7.91
CA LEU A 54 10.06 4.83 -7.53
C LEU A 54 9.38 4.95 -6.17
N THR A 55 8.06 4.80 -6.17
CA THR A 55 7.24 4.79 -4.95
C THR A 55 6.38 3.53 -4.91
N ALA A 56 6.42 2.83 -3.77
CA ALA A 56 5.63 1.63 -3.61
C ALA A 56 4.13 1.94 -3.62
N ARG A 57 3.35 1.09 -4.29
CA ARG A 57 1.90 1.17 -4.29
C ARG A 57 1.36 0.76 -2.92
N ILE A 58 0.95 1.74 -2.12
CA ILE A 58 0.30 1.49 -0.83
C ILE A 58 -1.18 1.21 -1.08
N ARG A 59 -1.61 -0.04 -0.89
CA ARG A 59 -3.04 -0.38 -0.92
C ARG A 59 -3.71 0.22 0.30
N ARG A 60 -4.67 1.15 0.11
CA ARG A 60 -5.52 1.61 1.23
C ARG A 60 -6.22 0.39 1.84
N LYS A 61 -6.11 0.26 3.17
CA LYS A 61 -6.87 -0.76 3.91
C LYS A 61 -8.36 -0.43 3.73
N ARG A 62 -9.14 -1.37 3.18
CA ARG A 62 -10.60 -1.22 3.16
C ARG A 62 -11.08 -1.28 4.61
N LYS A 63 -11.99 -0.38 5.00
CA LYS A 63 -12.73 -0.55 6.24
C LYS A 63 -13.58 -1.81 6.10
N TYR A 64 -13.56 -2.65 7.13
CA TYR A 64 -14.42 -3.83 7.18
C TYR A 64 -15.88 -3.37 7.18
N SER A 65 -16.70 -4.01 6.35
CA SER A 65 -18.15 -3.84 6.32
C SER A 65 -18.78 -5.22 6.35
N SER A 66 -19.40 -5.59 7.47
CA SER A 66 -20.23 -6.80 7.59
C SER A 66 -21.59 -6.64 6.91
N TYR A 67 -22.00 -5.40 6.60
CA TYR A 67 -23.21 -5.11 5.87
C TYR A 67 -23.10 -5.67 4.45
N GLN A 68 -23.86 -6.73 4.17
CA GLN A 68 -23.92 -7.39 2.87
C GLN A 68 -25.02 -6.81 1.96
N GLY A 69 -25.57 -5.64 2.31
CA GLY A 69 -26.80 -5.10 1.71
C GLY A 69 -28.04 -5.46 2.53
N GLU A 70 -29.23 -5.13 2.02
CA GLU A 70 -30.49 -5.62 2.59
C GLU A 70 -30.67 -7.11 2.24
N ILE A 71 -30.07 -7.99 3.03
CA ILE A 71 -30.29 -9.43 2.92
C ILE A 71 -31.41 -9.82 3.89
N GLY A 72 -32.54 -10.23 3.33
CA GLY A 72 -33.71 -10.73 4.05
C GLY A 72 -34.99 -9.94 3.76
N LYS A 73 -36.15 -10.59 3.91
CA LYS A 73 -37.44 -9.88 3.95
C LYS A 73 -37.48 -9.07 5.25
N LYS A 74 -37.34 -7.75 5.18
CA LYS A 74 -37.73 -6.88 6.29
C LYS A 74 -39.19 -7.19 6.61
N ALA A 75 -39.50 -7.50 7.86
CA ALA A 75 -40.87 -7.43 8.32
C ALA A 75 -41.35 -6.00 8.11
N GLU A 76 -42.60 -5.83 7.64
CA GLU A 76 -43.21 -4.51 7.58
C GLU A 76 -43.12 -3.85 8.95
N ASN A 77 -42.79 -2.56 8.97
CA ASN A 77 -42.68 -1.79 10.20
C ASN A 77 -44.11 -1.55 10.73
N LEU A 78 -44.67 -2.55 11.41
CA LEU A 78 -46.04 -2.54 11.95
C LEU A 78 -46.20 -1.58 13.13
N ILE A 79 -45.08 -1.14 13.70
CA ILE A 79 -45.07 -0.12 14.74
C ILE A 79 -44.91 1.22 14.02
N GLN A 80 -46.02 1.75 13.50
CA GLN A 80 -46.18 3.20 13.32
C GLN A 80 -46.23 3.85 14.70
N GLY A 81 -45.11 3.75 15.43
CA GLY A 81 -44.93 4.36 16.73
C GLY A 81 -44.99 5.86 16.50
N GLN A 82 -46.20 6.41 16.60
CA GLN A 82 -46.42 7.81 16.82
C GLN A 82 -45.83 8.12 18.19
N PHE A 83 -44.52 8.32 18.23
CA PHE A 83 -43.88 9.03 19.31
C PHE A 83 -44.25 10.51 19.11
N GLU A 84 -45.52 10.83 19.35
CA GLU A 84 -45.89 12.20 19.69
C GLU A 84 -45.30 12.47 21.08
N ALA A 85 -44.09 13.01 21.08
CA ALA A 85 -43.56 13.67 22.27
C ALA A 85 -44.39 14.94 22.49
N SER A 86 -45.39 14.84 23.37
CA SER A 86 -46.09 16.02 23.86
C SER A 86 -45.19 16.75 24.88
N ARG A 87 -44.40 17.69 24.33
CA ARG A 87 -43.68 18.82 25.00
C ARG A 87 -42.22 18.55 25.44
N PRO A 88 -41.40 19.64 25.50
CA PRO A 88 -40.02 19.68 25.01
C PRO A 88 -38.96 19.13 25.96
#